data_AF-A0A7J4AZ21-F1
#
_entry.id   AF-A0A7J4AZ21-F1
#
_cell.length_a   1.000
_cell.length_b   1.000
_cell.length_c   1.000
_cell.angle_alpha   90.00
_cell.angle_beta   90.00
_cell.angle_gamma   90.00
#
_symmetry.space_group_name_H-M   'P 1'
#
loop_
_entity.id
_entity.type
_entity.pdbx_description
1 polymer ?
#
loop_
_entity_poly.entity_id
_entity_poly.type
_entity_poly.pdbx_seq_one_letter_code
_entity_poly.pdbx_strand_id
1 'polypeptide(L)'
;MSRRKLIYVIQKHEATRLHYDLRLEVDGVLKSWAIPKEPENEPGIKRLAIQVEDHPLEYAGFEGIIPEGYYGARKVERWDYGDYELIKKTENSLEIELHGERLRGRFVLVRFGKAGENKWLFFKKSDGSNLIK
;
A
#
# COMPACT_ATOMS: atom_id res chain seq x y z
N MET A 1 -19.81 16.42 5.58
CA MET A 1 -19.85 15.28 4.63
C MET A 1 -18.84 14.25 5.10
N SER A 2 -19.26 13.04 5.44
CA SER A 2 -18.35 11.95 5.81
C SER A 2 -17.53 11.58 4.57
N ARG A 3 -16.21 11.49 4.71
CA ARG A 3 -15.32 11.01 3.64
C ARG A 3 -15.61 9.53 3.42
N ARG A 4 -15.68 9.12 2.15
CA ARG A 4 -15.93 7.72 1.80
C ARG A 4 -14.76 6.87 2.29
N LYS A 5 -15.06 5.86 3.10
CA LYS A 5 -14.15 4.80 3.51
C LYS A 5 -13.94 3.86 2.32
N LEU A 6 -12.70 3.72 1.88
CA LEU A 6 -12.29 2.90 0.74
C LEU A 6 -11.48 1.70 1.24
N ILE A 7 -11.49 0.58 0.51
CA ILE A 7 -10.76 -0.63 0.92
C ILE A 7 -9.24 -0.39 0.92
N TYR A 8 -8.60 -0.79 2.01
CA TYR A 8 -7.15 -0.89 2.15
C TYR A 8 -6.77 -2.31 2.62
N VAL A 9 -5.75 -2.88 1.98
CA VAL A 9 -5.14 -4.13 2.43
C VAL A 9 -3.64 -4.14 2.11
N ILE A 10 -2.88 -4.80 2.96
CA ILE A 10 -1.52 -5.22 2.69
C ILE A 10 -1.47 -6.74 2.84
N GLN A 11 -1.08 -7.42 1.77
CA GLN A 11 -0.85 -8.86 1.78
C GLN A 11 0.64 -9.16 1.89
N LYS A 12 1.05 -9.98 2.86
CA LYS A 12 2.39 -10.55 2.89
C LYS A 12 2.45 -11.69 1.89
N HIS A 13 3.41 -11.63 0.99
CA HIS A 13 3.51 -12.52 -0.14
C HIS A 13 4.87 -13.22 -0.15
N GLU A 14 4.88 -14.51 0.14
CA GLU A 14 6.07 -15.36 0.22
C GLU A 14 6.43 -15.97 -1.14
N ALA A 15 6.49 -15.15 -2.19
CA ALA A 15 6.89 -15.56 -3.54
C ALA A 15 8.39 -15.93 -3.60
N THR A 16 9.01 -15.82 -4.78
CA THR A 16 10.48 -15.98 -4.92
C THR A 16 11.28 -15.09 -3.97
N ARG A 17 10.74 -13.91 -3.65
CA ARG A 17 11.20 -13.04 -2.56
C ARG A 17 10.00 -12.61 -1.74
N LEU A 18 10.18 -12.60 -0.42
CA LEU A 18 9.22 -11.99 0.48
C LEU A 18 9.01 -10.52 0.11
N HIS A 19 7.75 -10.13 -0.06
CA HIS A 19 7.34 -8.75 -0.24
C HIS A 19 5.93 -8.55 0.33
N TYR A 20 5.47 -7.30 0.31
CA TYR A 20 4.19 -6.88 0.84
C TYR A 20 3.42 -6.15 -0.26
N ASP A 21 2.27 -6.66 -0.66
CA ASP A 21 1.43 -6.07 -1.68
C ASP A 21 0.45 -5.08 -1.04
N LEU A 22 0.73 -3.78 -1.18
CA LEU A 22 -0.17 -2.71 -0.81
C LEU A 22 -1.25 -2.54 -1.87
N ARG A 23 -2.52 -2.52 -1.46
CA ARG A 23 -3.66 -2.33 -2.35
C ARG A 23 -4.64 -1.31 -1.81
N LEU A 24 -5.12 -0.45 -2.70
CA LEU A 24 -6.06 0.63 -2.40
C LEU A 24 -7.21 0.62 -3.43
N GLU A 25 -8.46 0.61 -2.96
CA GLU A 25 -9.63 0.79 -3.82
C GLU A 25 -9.63 2.18 -4.45
N VAL A 26 -9.46 2.24 -5.77
CA VAL A 26 -9.54 3.48 -6.53
C VAL A 26 -10.31 3.18 -7.82
N ASP A 27 -11.38 3.95 -8.06
CA ASP A 27 -12.17 3.88 -9.29
C ASP A 27 -12.69 2.45 -9.61
N GLY A 28 -13.04 1.68 -8.56
CA GLY A 28 -13.65 0.35 -8.69
C GLY A 28 -12.67 -0.83 -8.79
N VAL A 29 -11.37 -0.59 -8.69
CA VAL A 29 -10.32 -1.62 -8.70
C VAL A 29 -9.33 -1.43 -7.55
N LEU A 30 -8.54 -2.46 -7.25
CA LEU A 30 -7.42 -2.37 -6.32
C LEU A 30 -6.15 -1.95 -7.06
N LYS A 31 -5.82 -0.65 -6.98
CA LYS A 31 -4.49 -0.17 -7.38
C LYS A 31 -3.46 -0.78 -6.45
N SER A 32 -2.43 -1.40 -7.04
CA SER A 32 -1.55 -2.30 -6.31
C SER A 32 -0.07 -1.94 -6.46
N TRP A 33 0.68 -2.13 -5.37
CA TRP A 33 2.13 -1.95 -5.33
C TRP A 33 2.80 -3.06 -4.53
N ALA A 34 3.84 -3.67 -5.10
CA ALA A 34 4.74 -4.56 -4.39
C ALA A 34 5.78 -3.75 -3.61
N ILE A 35 5.85 -3.96 -2.30
CA ILE A 35 6.79 -3.33 -1.37
C ILE A 35 7.79 -4.39 -0.91
N PRO A 36 9.07 -4.36 -1.35
CA PRO A 36 10.04 -5.42 -1.05
C PRO A 36 10.46 -5.56 0.42
N LYS A 37 10.14 -4.57 1.26
CA LYS A 37 10.47 -4.55 2.69
C LYS A 37 9.22 -4.21 3.47
N GLU A 38 9.11 -4.72 4.70
CA GLU A 38 7.96 -4.49 5.56
C GLU A 38 7.59 -2.99 5.65
N PRO A 39 6.33 -2.63 5.39
CA PRO A 39 5.82 -1.28 5.61
C PRO A 39 6.07 -0.79 7.03
N GLU A 40 6.28 0.51 7.20
CA GLU A 40 6.68 1.10 8.48
C GLU A 40 5.62 2.07 9.00
N ASN A 41 5.24 1.93 10.27
CA ASN A 41 4.27 2.80 10.93
C ASN A 41 4.93 3.99 11.63
N GLU A 42 6.25 4.04 11.67
CA GLU A 42 7.01 5.20 12.15
C GLU A 42 7.34 6.17 11.00
N PRO A 43 7.22 7.49 11.22
CA PRO A 43 7.62 8.48 10.23
C PRO A 43 9.15 8.47 10.01
N GLY A 44 9.58 8.99 8.86
CA GLY A 44 11.01 9.10 8.51
C GLY A 44 11.59 7.92 7.75
N ILE A 45 10.91 6.77 7.72
CA ILE A 45 11.33 5.59 6.95
C ILE A 45 10.57 5.57 5.62
N LYS A 46 11.31 5.50 4.51
CA LYS A 46 10.77 5.42 3.15
C LYS A 46 10.93 4.00 2.59
N ARG A 47 9.86 3.44 2.04
CA ARG A 47 9.87 2.16 1.33
C ARG A 47 9.70 2.37 -0.17
N LEU A 48 10.44 1.60 -0.96
CA LEU A 48 10.17 1.46 -2.39
C LEU A 48 8.85 0.70 -2.55
N ALA A 49 7.95 1.23 -3.37
CA ALA A 49 6.71 0.60 -3.77
C ALA A 49 6.69 0.52 -5.29
N ILE A 50 6.63 -0.69 -5.85
CA ILE A 50 6.67 -0.93 -7.29
C ILE A 50 5.24 -1.17 -7.74
N GLN A 51 4.71 -0.30 -8.60
CA GLN A 51 3.36 -0.45 -9.11
C GLN A 51 3.25 -1.72 -9.97
N VAL A 52 2.23 -2.51 -9.70
CA VAL A 52 1.88 -3.75 -10.41
C VAL A 52 0.45 -3.64 -10.96
N GLU A 53 -0.01 -4.70 -11.62
CA GLU A 53 -1.33 -4.78 -12.21
C GLU A 53 -2.45 -4.52 -11.19
N ASP A 54 -3.55 -3.94 -11.66
CA ASP A 54 -4.75 -3.77 -10.85
C ASP A 54 -5.35 -5.13 -10.49
N HIS A 55 -5.98 -5.21 -9.33
CA HIS A 55 -6.65 -6.42 -8.86
C HIS A 55 -8.16 -6.18 -8.67
N PRO A 56 -9.00 -7.22 -8.78
CA PRO A 56 -10.42 -7.10 -8.48
C PRO A 56 -10.63 -6.85 -6.98
N LEU A 57 -11.72 -6.17 -6.60
CA LEU A 57 -11.97 -5.78 -5.19
C LEU A 57 -12.06 -6.98 -4.25
N GLU A 58 -12.60 -8.09 -4.73
CA GLU A 58 -12.74 -9.35 -4.00
C GLU A 58 -11.38 -9.92 -3.58
N TYR A 59 -10.30 -9.58 -4.31
CA TYR A 59 -8.96 -10.02 -3.99
C TYR A 59 -8.43 -9.45 -2.66
N ALA A 60 -9.03 -8.37 -2.16
CA ALA A 60 -8.66 -7.82 -0.85
C ALA A 60 -8.89 -8.80 0.30
N GLY A 61 -9.84 -9.73 0.15
CA GLY A 61 -10.12 -10.78 1.12
C GLY A 61 -9.32 -12.06 0.92
N PHE A 62 -8.51 -12.17 -0.14
CA PHE A 62 -7.81 -13.42 -0.46
C PHE A 62 -6.67 -13.71 0.52
N GLU A 63 -6.66 -14.94 1.02
CA GLU A 63 -5.57 -15.58 1.76
C GLU A 63 -5.48 -17.03 1.28
N GLY A 64 -4.27 -17.54 1.05
CA GLY A 64 -4.11 -18.89 0.55
C GLY A 64 -2.79 -19.13 -0.17
N ILE A 65 -2.75 -20.20 -0.96
CA ILE A 65 -1.58 -20.58 -1.76
C ILE A 65 -1.94 -20.40 -3.22
N ILE A 66 -1.20 -19.55 -3.92
CA ILE A 66 -1.27 -19.45 -5.38
C ILE A 66 -0.49 -20.64 -5.96
N PRO A 67 -1.10 -21.47 -6.84
CA PRO A 67 -0.44 -22.65 -7.39
C PRO A 67 0.84 -22.31 -8.16
N GLU A 68 1.80 -23.24 -8.18
CA GLU A 68 3.01 -23.10 -8.97
C GLU A 68 2.68 -22.97 -10.48
N GLY A 69 3.44 -22.14 -11.20
CA GLY A 69 3.20 -21.83 -12.61
C GLY A 69 2.34 -20.59 -12.88
N TYR A 70 1.70 -20.02 -11.86
CA TYR A 70 1.00 -18.73 -11.94
C TYR A 70 1.90 -17.58 -11.44
N TYR A 71 1.66 -16.37 -11.94
CA TYR A 71 2.32 -15.17 -11.43
C TYR A 71 1.96 -14.98 -9.95
N GLY A 72 2.97 -14.82 -9.09
CA GLY A 72 2.75 -14.77 -7.64
C GLY A 72 2.51 -16.13 -6.98
N ALA A 73 2.90 -17.25 -7.59
CA ALA A 73 2.85 -18.55 -6.93
C ALA A 73 3.52 -18.49 -5.54
N ARG A 74 2.86 -19.08 -4.52
CA ARG A 74 3.21 -19.22 -3.08
C ARG A 74 2.15 -18.59 -2.15
N LYS A 75 2.45 -18.58 -0.85
CA LYS A 75 1.56 -18.21 0.25
C LYS A 75 1.30 -16.69 0.26
N VAL A 76 0.03 -16.34 0.39
CA VAL A 76 -0.48 -14.98 0.57
C VAL A 76 -1.26 -14.94 1.88
N GLU A 77 -0.89 -13.99 2.74
CA GLU A 77 -1.53 -13.74 4.04
C GLU A 77 -1.92 -12.27 4.12
N ARG A 78 -3.07 -11.93 4.72
CA ARG A 78 -3.42 -10.53 4.99
C ARG A 78 -2.60 -10.07 6.20
N TRP A 79 -1.62 -9.22 5.93
CA TRP A 79 -0.73 -8.68 6.96
C TRP A 79 -1.37 -7.50 7.71
N ASP A 80 -2.08 -6.64 6.97
CA ASP A 80 -2.85 -5.52 7.51
C ASP A 80 -4.06 -5.25 6.61
N TYR A 81 -5.16 -4.78 7.18
CA TYR A 81 -6.39 -4.51 6.44
C TYR A 81 -7.26 -3.53 7.21
N GLY A 82 -8.13 -2.82 6.49
CA GLY A 82 -9.03 -1.84 7.07
C GLY A 82 -9.63 -0.94 5.99
N ASP A 83 -9.95 0.28 6.38
CA ASP A 83 -10.35 1.33 5.46
C ASP A 83 -9.31 2.45 5.38
N TYR A 84 -9.43 3.27 4.36
CA TYR A 84 -8.69 4.51 4.26
C TYR A 84 -9.56 5.65 3.74
N GLU A 85 -9.13 6.88 4.06
CA GLU A 85 -9.66 8.10 3.47
C GLU A 85 -8.67 8.69 2.47
N LEU A 86 -9.17 9.05 1.28
CA LEU A 86 -8.36 9.81 0.32
C LEU A 86 -8.28 11.28 0.74
N ILE A 87 -7.07 11.76 1.05
CA ILE A 87 -6.83 13.16 1.43
C ILE A 87 -6.56 14.02 0.19
N LYS A 88 -5.68 13.52 -0.69
CA LYS A 88 -5.28 14.21 -1.93
C LYS A 88 -4.81 13.20 -2.98
N LYS A 89 -5.25 13.35 -4.22
CA LYS A 89 -4.76 12.60 -5.39
C LYS A 89 -4.24 13.57 -6.44
N THR A 90 -3.07 13.29 -6.97
CA THR A 90 -2.53 13.90 -8.19
C THR A 90 -2.14 12.79 -9.16
N GLU A 91 -1.67 13.14 -10.35
CA GLU A 91 -1.12 12.15 -11.29
C GLU A 91 0.07 11.37 -10.71
N ASN A 92 0.85 11.99 -9.83
CA ASN A 92 2.12 11.44 -9.33
C ASN A 92 2.15 11.24 -7.82
N SER A 93 1.03 11.41 -7.12
CA SER A 93 0.97 11.20 -5.67
C SER A 93 -0.42 10.90 -5.13
N LEU A 94 -0.44 10.15 -4.02
CA LEU A 94 -1.60 9.93 -3.17
C LEU A 94 -1.21 10.28 -1.73
N GLU A 95 -2.00 11.14 -1.09
CA GLU A 95 -2.01 11.31 0.36
C GLU A 95 -3.29 10.66 0.89
N ILE A 96 -3.13 9.72 1.80
CA ILE A 96 -4.20 8.88 2.35
C ILE A 96 -4.09 8.82 3.87
N GLU A 97 -5.20 8.62 4.54
CA GLU A 97 -5.23 8.33 5.97
C GLU A 97 -5.70 6.88 6.16
N LEU A 98 -4.80 6.04 6.67
CA LEU A 98 -5.03 4.61 6.86
C LEU A 98 -5.65 4.35 8.23
N HIS A 99 -6.64 3.46 8.24
CA HIS A 99 -7.30 2.94 9.44
C HIS A 99 -7.15 1.41 9.50
N GLY A 100 -5.92 0.93 9.36
CA GLY A 100 -5.58 -0.49 9.47
C GLY A 100 -5.42 -0.96 10.92
N GLU A 101 -5.16 -2.25 11.10
CA GLU A 101 -4.78 -2.82 12.38
C GLU A 101 -3.35 -2.41 12.76
N ARG A 102 -2.43 -2.45 11.79
CA ARG A 102 -0.99 -2.15 11.97
C ARG A 102 -0.62 -0.74 11.53
N LEU A 103 -0.99 -0.34 10.31
CA LEU A 103 -0.70 1.01 9.80
C LEU A 103 -1.86 1.94 10.08
N ARG A 104 -1.58 3.03 10.80
CA ARG A 104 -2.57 4.04 11.17
C ARG A 104 -2.04 5.45 10.97
N GLY A 105 -2.90 6.35 10.51
CA GLY A 105 -2.58 7.76 10.30
C GLY A 105 -2.25 8.10 8.84
N ARG A 106 -1.59 9.24 8.61
CA ARG A 106 -1.37 9.76 7.25
C ARG A 106 -0.16 9.14 6.56
N PHE A 107 -0.37 8.62 5.36
CA PHE A 107 0.65 8.06 4.50
C PHE A 107 0.67 8.75 3.13
N VAL A 108 1.83 8.68 2.49
CA VAL A 108 2.06 9.24 1.16
C VAL A 108 2.64 8.16 0.24
N LEU A 109 2.04 8.03 -0.94
CA LEU A 109 2.64 7.42 -2.12
C LEU A 109 3.06 8.55 -3.08
N VAL A 110 4.33 8.55 -3.52
CA VAL A 110 4.81 9.51 -4.52
C VAL A 110 5.66 8.83 -5.57
N ARG A 111 5.39 9.12 -6.85
CA ARG A 111 6.12 8.56 -7.98
C ARG A 111 7.56 9.06 -7.96
N PHE A 112 8.52 8.15 -8.11
CA PHE A 112 9.95 8.44 -8.13
C PHE A 112 10.51 8.18 -9.54
N GLY A 113 10.14 9.06 -10.47
CA GLY A 113 10.44 8.91 -11.90
C GLY A 113 11.92 8.72 -12.24
N LYS A 114 12.85 9.24 -11.42
CA LYS A 114 14.30 9.04 -11.59
C LYS A 114 14.74 7.58 -11.46
N ALA A 115 13.94 6.70 -10.86
CA ALA A 115 14.25 5.28 -10.73
C ALA A 115 13.46 4.38 -11.69
N GLY A 116 12.51 4.92 -12.45
CA GLY A 116 11.64 4.19 -13.37
C GLY A 116 10.18 4.59 -13.23
N GLU A 117 9.40 4.43 -14.31
CA GLU A 117 8.03 4.93 -14.41
C GLU A 117 7.06 4.24 -13.44
N ASN A 118 7.31 2.99 -13.05
CA ASN A 118 6.44 2.26 -12.11
C ASN A 118 6.94 2.33 -10.66
N LYS A 119 7.96 3.13 -10.34
CA LYS A 119 8.53 3.17 -8.98
C LYS A 119 7.96 4.33 -8.18
N TRP A 120 7.56 4.01 -6.97
CA TRP A 120 6.97 4.93 -6.00
C TRP A 120 7.72 4.82 -4.66
N LEU A 121 7.56 5.84 -3.83
CA LEU A 121 7.94 5.80 -2.42
C LEU A 121 6.68 5.80 -1.57
N PHE A 122 6.61 4.87 -0.62
CA PHE A 122 5.58 4.77 0.39
C PHE A 122 6.17 5.09 1.76
N PHE A 123 5.56 6.02 2.50
CA PHE A 123 6.02 6.39 3.84
C PHE A 123 4.92 7.08 4.64
N LYS A 124 5.03 6.98 5.97
CA LYS A 124 4.19 7.74 6.89
C LYS A 124 4.60 9.20 6.91
N LYS A 125 3.62 10.09 6.83
CA LYS A 125 3.82 11.54 6.98
C LYS A 125 4.05 11.82 8.46
N SER A 126 5.07 12.60 8.79
CA SER A 126 5.21 13.12 10.14
C SER A 126 4.06 14.07 10.43
N ASP A 127 3.27 13.79 11.46
CA ASP A 127 2.46 14.82 12.09
C ASP A 127 3.46 15.87 12.60
N GLY A 128 3.32 17.12 12.17
CA GLY A 128 4.32 18.17 12.39
C GLY A 128 4.51 18.59 13.86
N SER A 129 4.52 17.68 14.82
CA SER A 129 4.96 17.92 16.20
C SER A 129 6.48 17.80 16.30
N ASN A 130 7.18 18.74 15.65
CA ASN A 130 8.46 19.23 16.14
C ASN A 130 8.27 20.73 16.44
N LEU A 131 7.43 21.01 17.44
CA LEU A 131 7.61 22.19 18.28
C LEU A 131 8.65 21.78 19.32
N ILE A 132 9.93 22.12 19.15
CA ILE A 132 10.76 22.86 20.12
C ILE A 132 11.96 23.46 19.35
N LYS A 133 12.03 24.80 19.41
CA LYS A 133 13.15 25.75 19.33
C LYS A 133 14.50 25.31 18.77
#